data_AF-A0A354J2M7-F1
#
_entry.id   AF-A0A354J2M7-F1
#
_cell.length_a   1.000
_cell.length_b   1.000
_cell.length_c   1.000
_cell.angle_alpha   90.00
_cell.angle_beta   90.00
_cell.angle_gamma   90.00
#
_symmetry.space_group_name_H-M   'P 1'
#
loop_
_entity.id
_entity.type
_entity.pdbx_description
1 polymer ?
#
loop_
_entity_poly.entity_id
_entity_poly.type
_entity_poly.pdbx_seq_one_letter_code
_entity_poly.pdbx_strand_id
1 'polypeptide(L)'
;MNAKDELLKIFSLNLRTVFGKLSIDYEQLQEIRLRINAPLLIIYENREYFVTDEAKLVDNPSLAAFITKNEIRETMEYISNYSLYAFEEEIKQGFITINGGHRIGIAGKTILEQDSVKWIKHISFINIRLAHQVKGCAAPVLPYLINNNAGGIYHTLIISPPRCGKTTILRDLIRMLSNGSKYQAGMSVGVVDERSEIA
;
A
#
# COMPACT_ATOMS: atom_id res chain seq x y z
N MET A 1 -12.51 -0.23 -10.13
CA MET A 1 -11.25 0.52 -10.29
C MET A 1 -10.12 -0.43 -9.95
N ASN A 2 -9.09 -0.56 -10.79
CA ASN A 2 -8.05 -1.56 -10.57
C ASN A 2 -7.09 -1.05 -9.48
N ALA A 3 -6.61 -1.90 -8.56
CA ALA A 3 -5.67 -1.48 -7.49
C ALA A 3 -4.42 -0.77 -8.04
N LYS A 4 -4.01 -1.15 -9.26
CA LYS A 4 -2.99 -0.48 -10.06
C LYS A 4 -3.30 1.01 -10.29
N ASP A 5 -4.53 1.38 -10.61
CA ASP A 5 -4.89 2.76 -10.96
C ASP A 5 -4.81 3.71 -9.77
N GLU A 6 -5.14 3.25 -8.57
CA GLU A 6 -5.00 4.05 -7.35
C GLU A 6 -3.55 4.20 -6.95
N LEU A 7 -2.77 3.11 -7.02
CA LEU A 7 -1.33 3.15 -6.78
C LEU A 7 -0.62 4.10 -7.75
N LEU A 8 -0.99 4.11 -9.04
CA LEU A 8 -0.35 5.00 -10.01
C LEU A 8 -0.57 6.48 -9.68
N LYS A 9 -1.70 6.86 -9.07
CA LYS A 9 -2.00 8.27 -8.75
C LYS A 9 -1.01 8.91 -7.79
N ILE A 10 -0.21 8.15 -7.05
CA ILE A 10 0.73 8.71 -6.08
C ILE A 10 2.08 9.10 -6.71
N PHE A 11 2.38 8.62 -7.92
CA PHE A 11 3.67 8.84 -8.56
C PHE A 11 3.74 10.11 -9.40
N SER A 12 4.95 10.61 -9.66
CA SER A 12 5.21 11.62 -10.69
C SER A 12 4.73 11.17 -12.07
N LEU A 13 4.51 12.10 -13.00
CA LEU A 13 3.97 11.77 -14.33
C LEU A 13 4.87 10.79 -15.11
N ASN A 14 6.20 10.94 -14.97
CA ASN A 14 7.16 10.02 -15.59
C ASN A 14 7.03 8.61 -15.01
N LEU A 15 7.08 8.49 -13.67
CA LEU A 15 6.97 7.20 -12.99
C LEU A 15 5.61 6.54 -13.23
N ARG A 16 4.52 7.31 -13.35
CA ARG A 16 3.20 6.80 -13.77
C ARG A 16 3.27 6.13 -15.13
N THR A 17 4.02 6.70 -16.06
CA THR A 17 4.18 6.14 -17.41
C THR A 17 5.00 4.86 -17.36
N VAL A 18 6.10 4.84 -16.61
CA VAL A 18 6.95 3.66 -16.42
C VAL A 18 6.16 2.52 -15.79
N PHE A 19 5.57 2.74 -14.60
CA PHE A 19 4.75 1.73 -13.94
C PHE A 19 3.50 1.37 -14.75
N GLY A 20 2.88 2.33 -15.45
CA GLY A 20 1.74 2.07 -16.33
C GLY A 20 2.06 1.03 -17.41
N LYS A 21 3.25 1.11 -18.02
CA LYS A 21 3.74 0.20 -19.06
C LYS A 21 4.39 -1.08 -18.53
N LEU A 22 4.78 -1.10 -17.26
CA LEU A 22 5.45 -2.25 -16.64
C LEU A 22 4.52 -3.46 -16.65
N SER A 23 4.95 -4.53 -17.32
CA SER A 23 4.19 -5.77 -17.47
C SER A 23 4.57 -6.76 -16.37
N ILE A 24 3.99 -6.57 -15.19
CA ILE A 24 4.17 -7.43 -14.00
C ILE A 24 2.82 -7.71 -13.33
N ASP A 25 2.75 -8.76 -12.53
CA ASP A 25 1.61 -8.98 -11.63
C ASP A 25 1.73 -8.09 -10.39
N TYR A 26 0.91 -7.04 -10.31
CA TYR A 26 0.96 -6.11 -9.19
C TYR A 26 0.67 -6.75 -7.83
N GLU A 27 -0.02 -7.88 -7.77
CA GLU A 27 -0.26 -8.62 -6.51
C GLU A 27 1.03 -9.28 -5.98
N GLN A 28 2.08 -9.41 -6.82
CA GLN A 28 3.40 -9.91 -6.45
C GLN A 28 4.43 -8.81 -6.19
N LEU A 29 4.07 -7.53 -6.35
CA LEU A 29 4.97 -6.38 -6.14
C LEU A 29 4.95 -5.98 -4.66
N GLN A 30 5.99 -6.26 -3.88
CA GLN A 30 5.98 -5.99 -2.44
C GLN A 30 6.36 -4.54 -2.09
N GLU A 31 7.33 -3.97 -2.80
CA GLU A 31 7.95 -2.71 -2.39
C GLU A 31 8.49 -1.92 -3.59
N ILE A 32 8.41 -0.60 -3.51
CA ILE A 32 8.98 0.34 -4.48
C ILE A 32 9.87 1.32 -3.72
N ARG A 33 11.13 1.45 -4.14
CA ARG A 33 12.12 2.35 -3.53
C ARG A 33 12.50 3.46 -4.49
N LEU A 34 12.28 4.69 -4.06
CA LEU A 34 12.66 5.90 -4.79
C LEU A 34 13.72 6.64 -3.98
N ARG A 35 14.92 6.82 -4.54
CA ARG A 35 16.01 7.55 -3.89
C ARG A 35 16.65 8.53 -4.85
N ILE A 36 16.80 9.79 -4.46
CA ILE A 36 17.42 10.82 -5.31
C ILE A 36 18.81 10.34 -5.80
N ASN A 37 19.04 10.49 -7.10
CA ASN A 37 20.26 10.12 -7.82
C ASN A 37 20.62 8.63 -7.69
N ALA A 38 19.62 7.76 -7.56
CA ALA A 38 19.81 6.32 -7.54
C ALA A 38 18.83 5.60 -8.48
N PRO A 39 19.18 4.39 -8.93
CA PRO A 39 18.30 3.50 -9.69
C PRO A 39 16.93 3.29 -9.03
N LEU A 40 15.88 3.26 -9.85
CA LEU A 40 14.56 2.81 -9.44
C LEU A 40 14.60 1.30 -9.12
N LEU A 41 14.30 0.96 -7.87
CA LEU A 41 14.33 -0.41 -7.35
C LEU A 41 12.95 -0.84 -6.88
N ILE A 42 12.59 -2.10 -7.16
CA ILE A 42 11.40 -2.75 -6.65
C ILE A 42 11.73 -4.09 -6.01
N ILE A 43 10.91 -4.51 -5.05
CA ILE A 43 10.88 -5.89 -4.57
C ILE A 43 9.67 -6.54 -5.24
N TYR A 44 9.93 -7.54 -6.07
CA TYR A 44 8.92 -8.29 -6.82
C TYR A 44 9.19 -9.79 -6.64
N GLU A 45 8.16 -10.57 -6.30
CA GLU A 45 8.29 -12.00 -5.98
C GLU A 45 9.41 -12.30 -4.94
N ASN A 46 9.55 -11.43 -3.94
CA ASN A 46 10.60 -11.49 -2.91
C ASN A 46 12.04 -11.40 -3.44
N ARG A 47 12.22 -10.81 -4.63
CA ARG A 47 13.54 -10.52 -5.21
C ARG A 47 13.67 -9.05 -5.56
N GLU A 48 14.90 -8.55 -5.49
CA GLU A 48 15.25 -7.20 -5.90
C GLU A 48 15.37 -7.12 -7.42
N TYR A 49 14.69 -6.14 -8.02
CA TYR A 49 14.83 -5.79 -9.44
C TYR A 49 14.97 -4.29 -9.58
N PHE A 50 15.63 -3.87 -10.66
CA PHE A 50 15.61 -2.49 -11.12
C PHE A 50 14.67 -2.35 -12.31
N VAL A 51 14.15 -1.13 -12.51
CA VAL A 51 13.21 -0.84 -13.59
C VAL A 51 13.82 0.17 -14.55
N THR A 52 13.83 -0.13 -15.85
CA THR A 52 14.34 0.78 -16.91
C THR A 52 13.30 1.83 -17.31
N ASP A 53 13.73 2.88 -18.03
CA ASP A 53 12.82 3.91 -18.57
C ASP A 53 11.79 3.33 -19.57
N GLU A 54 12.13 2.23 -20.24
CA GLU A 54 11.23 1.46 -21.11
C GLU A 54 10.33 0.47 -20.36
N ALA A 55 10.27 0.56 -19.03
CA ALA A 55 9.45 -0.28 -18.16
C ALA A 55 9.77 -1.78 -18.25
N LYS A 56 11.06 -2.13 -18.20
CA LYS A 56 11.53 -3.52 -18.11
C LYS A 56 12.21 -3.77 -16.77
N LEU A 57 12.08 -5.01 -16.27
CA LEU A 57 12.85 -5.47 -15.11
C LEU A 57 14.26 -5.89 -15.54
N VAL A 58 15.26 -5.45 -14.79
CA VAL A 58 16.67 -5.79 -15.00
C VAL A 58 17.36 -6.01 -13.65
N ASP A 59 18.37 -6.87 -13.63
CA ASP A 59 19.19 -7.12 -12.43
C ASP A 59 20.33 -6.10 -12.29
N ASN A 60 20.71 -5.44 -13.40
CA ASN A 60 21.81 -4.48 -13.42
C ASN A 60 21.32 -3.05 -13.13
N PRO A 61 21.75 -2.42 -12.02
CA PRO A 61 21.37 -1.05 -11.67
C PRO A 61 21.77 0.00 -12.70
N SER A 62 22.81 -0.25 -13.51
CA SER A 62 23.27 0.74 -14.50
C SER A 62 22.32 0.93 -15.68
N LEU A 63 21.38 -0.01 -15.87
CA LEU A 63 20.36 0.04 -16.93
C LEU A 63 19.02 0.63 -16.44
N ALA A 64 18.93 0.93 -15.14
CA ALA A 64 17.71 1.39 -14.51
C ALA A 64 17.42 2.87 -14.80
N ALA A 65 16.14 3.22 -14.76
CA ALA A 65 15.71 4.60 -14.65
C ALA A 65 16.29 5.22 -13.37
N PHE A 66 16.86 6.41 -13.47
CA PHE A 66 17.43 7.11 -12.34
C PHE A 66 16.42 8.06 -11.71
N ILE A 67 16.23 7.92 -10.40
CA ILE A 67 15.27 8.75 -9.67
C ILE A 67 15.83 10.15 -9.47
N THR A 68 15.13 11.13 -10.02
CA THR A 68 15.50 12.54 -9.91
C THR A 68 14.89 13.20 -8.68
N LYS A 69 15.46 14.34 -8.28
CA LYS A 69 14.87 15.18 -7.23
C LYS A 69 13.46 15.65 -7.58
N ASN A 70 13.18 15.90 -8.87
CA ASN A 70 11.85 16.34 -9.29
C ASN A 70 10.81 15.22 -9.15
N GLU A 71 11.18 13.98 -9.46
CA GLU A 71 10.27 12.83 -9.28
C GLU A 71 9.90 12.61 -7.82
N ILE A 72 10.85 12.73 -6.89
CA ILE A 72 10.57 12.66 -5.45
C ILE A 72 9.64 13.79 -5.01
N ARG A 73 9.89 15.02 -5.47
CA ARG A 73 9.05 16.19 -5.14
C ARG A 73 7.62 16.00 -5.62
N GLU A 74 7.43 15.68 -6.90
CA GLU A 74 6.09 15.48 -7.47
C GLU A 74 5.36 14.29 -6.85
N THR A 75 6.05 13.16 -6.64
CA THR A 75 5.48 11.99 -5.96
C THR A 75 5.00 12.36 -4.56
N MET A 76 5.75 13.18 -3.81
CA MET A 76 5.33 13.63 -2.49
C MET A 76 4.12 14.58 -2.53
N GLU A 77 4.04 15.47 -3.52
CA GLU A 77 2.88 16.34 -3.74
C GLU A 77 1.61 15.52 -4.00
N TYR A 78 1.71 14.46 -4.80
CA TYR A 78 0.59 13.56 -5.06
C TYR A 78 0.21 12.70 -3.85
N ILE A 79 1.18 12.13 -3.14
CA ILE A 79 0.93 11.35 -1.90
C ILE A 79 0.15 12.18 -0.88
N SER A 80 0.54 13.45 -0.71
CA SER A 80 -0.11 14.33 0.26
C SER A 80 -1.43 14.93 -0.24
N ASN A 81 -1.91 14.59 -1.45
CA ASN A 81 -3.02 15.28 -2.13
C ASN A 81 -2.85 16.82 -2.08
N TYR A 82 -1.62 17.30 -2.26
CA TYR A 82 -1.24 18.71 -2.11
C TYR A 82 -1.44 19.32 -0.71
N SER A 83 -1.67 18.51 0.33
CA SER A 83 -1.87 18.93 1.71
C SER A 83 -0.85 18.29 2.66
N LEU A 84 0.41 18.69 2.54
CA LEU A 84 1.49 18.23 3.43
C LEU A 84 1.21 18.51 4.92
N TYR A 85 0.43 19.55 5.22
CA TYR A 85 0.04 19.91 6.58
C TYR A 85 -0.93 18.92 7.22
N ALA A 86 -1.80 18.25 6.43
CA ALA A 86 -2.73 17.25 6.95
C ALA A 86 -2.00 16.00 7.49
N PHE A 87 -0.77 15.76 7.04
CA PHE A 87 0.04 14.59 7.38
C PHE A 87 1.28 14.95 8.21
N GLU A 88 1.31 16.13 8.83
CA GLU A 88 2.50 16.62 9.56
C GLU A 88 2.96 15.65 10.66
N GLU A 89 2.03 15.14 11.48
CA GLU A 89 2.33 14.19 12.55
C GLU A 89 2.86 12.85 12.01
N GLU A 90 2.31 12.37 10.91
CA GLU A 90 2.75 11.13 10.27
C GLU A 90 4.14 11.29 9.65
N ILE A 91 4.39 12.42 8.98
CA ILE A 91 5.70 12.77 8.43
C ILE A 91 6.74 12.90 9.55
N LYS A 92 6.41 13.47 10.71
CA LYS A 92 7.32 13.51 11.88
C LYS A 92 7.73 12.11 12.33
N GLN A 93 6.83 11.14 12.21
CA GLN A 93 7.10 9.72 12.50
C GLN A 93 7.84 9.00 11.35
N GLY A 94 8.03 9.66 10.20
CA GLY A 94 8.78 9.13 9.06
C GLY A 94 7.98 8.17 8.18
N PHE A 95 6.65 8.11 8.28
CA PHE A 95 5.82 7.32 7.37
C PHE A 95 4.43 7.93 7.18
N ILE A 96 3.79 7.65 6.04
CA ILE A 96 2.39 7.98 5.74
C ILE A 96 1.66 6.68 5.43
N THR A 97 0.39 6.57 5.83
CA THR A 97 -0.48 5.47 5.38
C THR A 97 -1.53 6.03 4.43
N ILE A 98 -1.67 5.42 3.26
CA ILE A 98 -2.65 5.84 2.25
C ILE A 98 -3.75 4.78 2.08
N ASN A 99 -4.83 5.16 1.41
CA ASN A 99 -5.95 4.26 1.07
C ASN A 99 -5.44 2.97 0.40
N GLY A 100 -6.09 1.85 0.70
CA GLY A 100 -5.61 0.51 0.33
C GLY A 100 -4.57 -0.06 1.31
N GLY A 101 -4.32 0.61 2.44
CA GLY A 101 -3.42 0.15 3.51
C GLY A 101 -1.93 0.17 3.15
N HIS A 102 -1.55 0.86 2.06
CA HIS A 102 -0.16 0.99 1.64
C HIS A 102 0.59 1.93 2.60
N ARG A 103 1.83 1.56 2.93
CA ARG A 103 2.66 2.33 3.86
C ARG A 103 3.82 2.96 3.12
N ILE A 104 3.99 4.25 3.29
CA ILE A 104 5.00 5.05 2.62
C ILE A 104 5.99 5.54 3.66
N GLY A 105 7.17 4.93 3.75
CA GLY A 105 8.29 5.43 4.53
C GLY A 105 8.96 6.62 3.84
N ILE A 106 9.36 7.62 4.62
CA ILE A 106 9.95 8.86 4.12
C ILE A 106 11.24 9.15 4.89
N ALA A 107 12.31 9.53 4.18
CA ALA A 107 13.53 10.02 4.81
C ALA A 107 14.06 11.30 4.13
N GLY A 108 14.61 12.19 4.96
CA GLY A 108 15.13 13.49 4.56
C GLY A 108 15.91 14.16 5.68
N LYS A 109 16.15 15.46 5.55
CA LYS A 109 16.82 16.27 6.58
C LYS A 109 15.85 16.58 7.72
N THR A 110 16.16 16.13 8.92
CA THR A 110 15.35 16.35 10.12
C THR A 110 15.73 17.67 10.81
N ILE A 111 14.73 18.40 11.29
CA ILE A 111 14.88 19.53 12.21
C ILE A 111 14.36 19.05 13.57
N LEU A 112 15.22 19.13 14.58
CA LEU A 112 14.92 18.69 15.94
C LEU A 112 14.47 19.87 16.81
N GLU A 113 13.60 19.60 17.76
CA GLU A 113 13.23 20.50 18.86
C GLU A 113 13.08 19.68 20.14
N GLN A 114 13.84 20.02 21.19
CA GLN A 114 13.82 19.33 22.49
C GLN A 114 13.86 17.80 22.36
N ASP A 115 14.85 17.29 21.63
CA ASP A 115 15.07 15.85 21.36
C ASP A 115 13.95 15.11 20.60
N SER A 116 12.98 15.85 20.05
CA SER A 116 11.92 15.33 19.18
C SER A 116 12.07 15.84 17.74
N VAL A 117 11.60 15.05 16.76
CA VAL A 117 11.58 15.48 15.36
C VAL A 117 10.45 16.49 15.17
N LYS A 118 10.82 17.77 14.95
CA LYS A 118 9.86 18.83 14.67
C LYS A 118 9.39 18.77 13.21
N TRP A 119 10.31 18.58 12.27
CA TRP A 119 10.00 18.55 10.83
C TRP A 119 10.99 17.68 10.05
N ILE A 120 10.51 17.00 9.01
CA ILE A 120 11.36 16.42 7.95
C ILE A 120 11.27 17.32 6.72
N LYS A 121 12.40 17.90 6.33
CA LYS A 121 12.54 18.70 5.10
C LYS A 121 13.45 18.00 4.11
N HIS A 122 13.41 18.42 2.84
CA HIS A 122 14.27 17.86 1.78
C HIS A 122 14.19 16.34 1.72
N ILE A 123 12.97 15.82 1.54
CA ILE A 123 12.75 14.38 1.34
C ILE A 123 13.62 13.91 0.18
N SER A 124 14.41 12.87 0.45
CA SER A 124 15.42 12.32 -0.47
C SER A 124 15.19 10.84 -0.76
N PHE A 125 14.30 10.21 0.00
CA PHE A 125 13.95 8.81 -0.11
C PHE A 125 12.48 8.61 0.21
N ILE A 126 11.82 7.80 -0.63
CA ILE A 126 10.46 7.33 -0.45
C ILE A 126 10.48 5.81 -0.61
N ASN A 127 9.92 5.09 0.36
CA ASN A 127 9.77 3.64 0.34
C ASN A 127 8.28 3.31 0.41
N ILE A 128 7.73 2.72 -0.63
CA ILE A 128 6.31 2.36 -0.68
C ILE A 128 6.20 0.86 -0.52
N ARG A 129 5.57 0.42 0.56
CA ARG A 129 5.25 -0.98 0.82
C ARG A 129 3.79 -1.22 0.46
N LEU A 130 3.58 -2.10 -0.51
CA LEU A 130 2.25 -2.40 -1.01
C LEU A 130 1.58 -3.41 -0.08
N ALA A 131 0.34 -3.11 0.26
CA ALA A 131 -0.52 -4.01 0.98
C ALA A 131 -1.32 -4.81 -0.03
N HIS A 132 -1.11 -6.12 -0.03
CA HIS A 132 -1.85 -7.03 -0.89
C HIS A 132 -3.04 -7.62 -0.14
N GLN A 133 -4.17 -7.69 -0.82
CA GLN A 133 -5.32 -8.42 -0.30
C GLN A 133 -5.19 -9.88 -0.73
N VAL A 134 -5.02 -10.77 0.23
CA VAL A 134 -5.08 -12.21 -0.04
C VAL A 134 -6.55 -12.62 -0.20
N LYS A 135 -7.04 -12.60 -1.44
CA LYS A 135 -8.43 -12.97 -1.76
C LYS A 135 -8.64 -14.47 -1.59
N GLY A 136 -9.75 -14.85 -0.97
CA GLY A 136 -10.12 -16.24 -0.72
C GLY A 136 -9.49 -16.87 0.52
N CYS A 137 -8.62 -16.15 1.25
CA CYS A 137 -8.05 -16.66 2.50
C CYS A 137 -9.11 -16.89 3.58
N ALA A 138 -10.22 -16.16 3.53
CA ALA A 138 -11.35 -16.32 4.45
C ALA A 138 -12.33 -17.44 4.04
N ALA A 139 -12.20 -18.00 2.83
CA ALA A 139 -13.15 -18.99 2.32
C ALA A 139 -13.29 -20.26 3.20
N PRO A 140 -12.23 -20.78 3.84
CA PRO A 140 -12.35 -21.92 4.75
C PRO A 140 -13.13 -21.62 6.03
N VAL A 141 -13.11 -20.36 6.51
CA VAL A 141 -13.75 -19.99 7.78
C VAL A 141 -15.17 -19.47 7.60
N LEU A 142 -15.49 -18.92 6.43
CA LEU A 142 -16.81 -18.33 6.13
C LEU A 142 -18.01 -19.23 6.45
N PRO A 143 -18.01 -20.56 6.17
CA PRO A 143 -19.15 -21.43 6.48
C PRO A 143 -19.52 -21.49 7.96
N TYR A 144 -18.55 -21.27 8.85
CA TYR A 144 -18.75 -21.31 10.30
C TYR A 144 -19.29 -19.99 10.85
N LEU A 145 -19.23 -18.92 10.05
CA LEU A 145 -19.69 -17.58 10.44
C LEU A 145 -21.13 -17.32 10.02
N ILE A 146 -21.64 -18.08 9.06
CA ILE A 146 -22.97 -17.90 8.50
C ILE A 146 -24.02 -18.54 9.42
N ASN A 147 -25.02 -17.74 9.76
CA ASN A 147 -26.19 -18.18 10.51
C ASN A 147 -27.33 -18.49 9.54
N ASN A 148 -27.39 -19.74 9.09
CA ASN A 148 -28.41 -20.24 8.16
C ASN A 148 -29.85 -20.06 8.68
N ASN A 149 -30.06 -20.03 9.99
CA ASN A 149 -31.38 -19.93 10.59
C ASN A 149 -31.90 -18.48 10.66
N ALA A 150 -31.00 -17.50 10.81
CA ALA A 150 -31.34 -16.10 10.96
C ALA A 150 -31.11 -15.26 9.68
N GLY A 151 -30.56 -15.86 8.61
CA GLY A 151 -30.27 -15.16 7.36
C GLY A 151 -29.14 -14.12 7.47
N GLY A 152 -28.20 -14.31 8.41
CA GLY A 152 -27.14 -13.35 8.74
C GLY A 152 -25.84 -14.03 9.16
N ILE A 153 -25.01 -13.33 9.93
CA ILE A 153 -23.75 -13.86 10.47
C ILE A 153 -23.77 -13.94 12.01
N TYR A 154 -22.98 -14.84 12.59
CA TYR A 154 -22.74 -14.87 14.03
C TYR A 154 -21.84 -13.71 14.48
N HIS A 155 -22.10 -13.18 15.67
CA HIS A 155 -21.16 -12.27 16.34
C HIS A 155 -19.83 -13.00 16.58
N THR A 156 -18.78 -12.55 15.91
CA THR A 156 -17.50 -13.25 15.89
C THR A 156 -16.35 -12.33 16.26
N LEU A 157 -15.49 -12.80 17.15
CA LEU A 157 -14.23 -12.15 17.51
C LEU A 157 -13.05 -12.96 16.95
N ILE A 158 -12.20 -12.32 16.14
CA ILE A 158 -11.01 -12.96 15.56
C ILE A 158 -9.79 -12.60 16.42
N ILE A 159 -9.17 -13.61 17.03
CA ILE A 159 -8.00 -13.45 17.92
C ILE A 159 -6.80 -14.18 17.31
N SER A 160 -5.65 -13.51 17.26
CA SER A 160 -4.35 -14.13 16.92
C SER A 160 -3.19 -13.24 17.38
N PRO A 161 -1.95 -13.78 17.48
CA PRO A 161 -0.77 -12.98 17.74
C PRO A 161 -0.52 -11.91 16.64
N PRO A 162 0.31 -10.89 16.92
CA PRO A 162 0.70 -9.90 15.92
C PRO A 162 1.29 -10.56 14.67
N ARG A 163 0.97 -10.02 13.49
CA ARG A 163 1.42 -10.50 12.16
C ARG A 163 0.89 -11.87 11.69
N CYS A 164 -0.05 -12.49 12.41
CA CYS A 164 -0.68 -13.75 11.99
C CYS A 164 -1.84 -13.60 10.99
N GLY A 165 -1.92 -12.50 10.23
CA GLY A 165 -2.92 -12.35 9.17
C GLY A 165 -4.35 -12.02 9.64
N LYS A 166 -4.55 -11.59 10.90
CA LYS A 166 -5.87 -11.17 11.44
C LYS A 166 -6.61 -10.21 10.51
N THR A 167 -5.96 -9.09 10.17
CA THR A 167 -6.57 -8.06 9.33
C THR A 167 -6.76 -8.56 7.89
N THR A 168 -5.88 -9.45 7.41
CA THR A 168 -6.01 -10.07 6.08
C THR A 168 -7.28 -10.92 5.97
N ILE A 169 -7.54 -11.79 6.97
CA ILE A 169 -8.77 -12.60 7.02
C ILE A 169 -9.99 -11.69 7.15
N LEU A 170 -9.96 -10.71 8.06
CA LEU A 170 -11.09 -9.80 8.28
C LEU A 170 -11.45 -9.01 7.01
N ARG A 171 -10.43 -8.50 6.31
CA ARG A 171 -10.61 -7.76 5.06
C ARG A 171 -11.21 -8.65 3.96
N ASP A 172 -10.78 -9.91 3.85
CA ASP A 172 -11.33 -10.84 2.88
C ASP A 172 -12.75 -11.32 3.25
N LEU A 173 -13.05 -11.48 4.55
CA LEU A 173 -14.41 -11.75 5.03
C LEU A 173 -15.39 -10.65 4.64
N ILE A 174 -15.02 -9.38 4.87
CA ILE A 174 -15.84 -8.22 4.50
C ILE A 174 -16.16 -8.25 2.99
N ARG A 175 -15.14 -8.50 2.15
CA ARG A 175 -15.32 -8.63 0.70
C ARG A 175 -16.29 -9.76 0.35
N MET A 176 -16.11 -10.94 0.95
CA MET A 176 -16.96 -12.11 0.67
C MET A 176 -18.40 -11.95 1.17
N LEU A 177 -18.61 -11.27 2.28
CA LEU A 177 -19.95 -10.96 2.81
C LEU A 177 -20.64 -9.88 1.98
N SER A 178 -19.90 -8.85 1.56
CA SER A 178 -20.43 -7.76 0.73
C SER A 178 -20.82 -8.23 -0.67
N ASN A 179 -19.92 -8.95 -1.35
CA ASN A 179 -20.17 -9.45 -2.72
C ASN A 179 -21.10 -10.68 -2.75
N GLY A 180 -21.23 -11.38 -1.61
CA GLY A 180 -21.84 -12.69 -1.55
C GLY A 180 -20.87 -13.81 -1.89
N SER A 181 -21.29 -15.03 -1.57
CA SER A 181 -20.54 -16.25 -1.79
C SER A 181 -21.48 -17.39 -2.17
N LYS A 182 -20.94 -18.58 -2.42
CA LYS A 182 -21.77 -19.78 -2.61
C LYS A 182 -22.61 -20.17 -1.39
N TYR A 183 -22.32 -19.61 -0.22
CA TYR A 183 -22.99 -19.93 1.04
C TYR A 183 -24.07 -18.92 1.42
N GLN A 184 -23.98 -17.67 0.96
CA GLN A 184 -24.93 -16.61 1.28
C GLN A 184 -24.89 -15.49 0.24
N ALA A 185 -26.05 -14.91 -0.06
CA ALA A 185 -26.15 -13.71 -0.89
C ALA A 185 -25.38 -12.53 -0.28
N GLY A 186 -24.95 -11.59 -1.13
CA GLY A 186 -24.27 -10.38 -0.67
C GLY A 186 -25.14 -9.55 0.27
N MET A 187 -24.52 -8.91 1.25
CA MET A 187 -25.18 -8.06 2.24
C MET A 187 -24.48 -6.71 2.37
N SER A 188 -25.20 -5.68 2.79
CA SER A 188 -24.59 -4.39 3.12
C SER A 188 -23.69 -4.54 4.34
N VAL A 189 -22.39 -4.22 4.18
CA VAL A 189 -21.40 -4.28 5.28
C VAL A 189 -20.92 -2.86 5.60
N GLY A 190 -21.04 -2.47 6.87
CA GLY A 190 -20.38 -1.27 7.40
C GLY A 190 -19.04 -1.63 8.03
N VAL A 191 -18.02 -0.79 7.79
CA VAL A 191 -16.67 -0.97 8.35
C VAL A 191 -16.29 0.25 9.16
N VAL A 192 -15.76 0.01 10.35
CA VAL A 192 -15.14 1.04 11.19
C VAL A 192 -13.70 0.60 11.44
N ASP A 193 -12.75 1.42 11.05
CA ASP A 193 -11.32 1.13 11.17
C ASP A 193 -10.56 2.39 11.60
N GLU A 194 -9.74 2.24 12.64
CA GLU A 194 -8.91 3.32 13.18
C GLU A 194 -7.70 3.60 12.29
N ARG A 195 -7.17 2.57 11.61
CA ARG A 195 -5.86 2.62 10.92
C ARG A 195 -5.95 2.55 9.40
N SER A 196 -7.16 2.60 8.85
CA SER A 196 -7.41 2.46 7.40
C SER A 196 -6.71 1.25 6.78
N GLU A 197 -6.57 0.17 7.56
CA GLU A 197 -6.06 -1.09 7.07
C GLU A 197 -7.12 -1.79 6.21
N ILE A 198 -8.41 -1.70 6.52
CA ILE A 198 -9.47 -2.55 5.98
C ILE A 198 -10.11 -1.99 4.69
N ALA A 199 -9.98 -0.68 4.43
CA ALA A 199 -10.61 0.04 3.32
C ALA A 199 -9.73 0.13 2.05
#